data_AF-A0A2M8IWY3-F1
#
_entry.id   AF-A0A2M8IWY3-F1
#
_cell.length_a   1.000
_cell.length_b   1.000
_cell.length_c   1.000
_cell.angle_alpha   90.00
_cell.angle_beta   90.00
_cell.angle_gamma   90.00
#
_symmetry.space_group_name_H-M   'P 1'
#
loop_
_entity.id
_entity.type
_entity.pdbx_description
1 polymer ?
#
loop_
_entity_poly.entity_id
_entity_poly.type
_entity_poly.pdbx_seq_one_letter_code
_entity_poly.pdbx_strand_id
1 'polypeptide(L)'
;MHALIDTWRRRIQVTLALGVALLSVAVLVIGWGAGLEVLVRVKATYAAMVPTTAACFCLIAIAVIQAHMTAANRVWRVRIPLLLVVILVGLNMVIVTENGSGLDALLFGKLSPGDGMARGTGVGLLAVAYCVECLPHKRAAKSDMSGVVALMGLVMAFAIILGHSFDAVSGSMVPWFEQTSVLTASLFLALFTGLAIPDASVFALDPKPERNQNRF
;
A
#
# COMPACT_ATOMS: atom_id res chain seq x y z
N MET A 1 -7.15 -8.91 -27.99
CA MET A 1 -7.69 -9.20 -26.63
C MET A 1 -6.72 -8.77 -25.53
N HIS A 2 -5.45 -9.21 -25.53
CA HIS A 2 -4.45 -8.83 -24.52
C HIS A 2 -4.30 -7.31 -24.30
N ALA A 3 -4.16 -6.52 -25.37
CA ALA A 3 -4.04 -5.06 -25.25
C ALA A 3 -5.24 -4.37 -24.55
N LEU A 4 -6.45 -4.94 -24.67
CA LEU A 4 -7.64 -4.41 -23.98
C LEU A 4 -7.60 -4.70 -22.48
N ILE A 5 -7.17 -5.91 -22.10
CA ILE A 5 -7.05 -6.34 -20.69
C ILE A 5 -5.97 -5.49 -19.99
N ASP A 6 -4.83 -5.28 -20.64
CA ASP A 6 -3.74 -4.47 -20.07
C ASP A 6 -4.15 -3.01 -19.87
N THR A 7 -4.90 -2.46 -20.83
CA THR A 7 -5.43 -1.09 -20.72
C THR A 7 -6.43 -0.97 -19.58
N TRP A 8 -7.31 -1.96 -19.41
CA TRP A 8 -8.28 -2.00 -18.31
C TRP A 8 -7.62 -2.11 -16.94
N ARG A 9 -6.68 -3.05 -16.79
CA ARG A 9 -5.89 -3.23 -15.56
C ARG A 9 -5.19 -1.93 -15.16
N ARG A 10 -4.48 -1.30 -16.10
CA ARG A 10 -3.80 -0.02 -15.88
C ARG A 10 -4.77 1.06 -15.41
N ARG A 11 -5.95 1.17 -16.04
CA ARG A 11 -6.96 2.16 -15.65
C ARG A 11 -7.42 1.94 -14.21
N ILE A 12 -7.77 0.71 -13.84
CA ILE A 12 -8.19 0.37 -12.47
C ILE A 12 -7.09 0.73 -11.46
N GLN A 13 -5.85 0.30 -11.72
CA GLN A 13 -4.70 0.57 -10.83
C GLN A 13 -4.45 2.07 -10.64
N VAL A 14 -4.47 2.85 -11.74
CA VAL A 14 -4.30 4.30 -11.68
C VAL A 14 -5.47 4.99 -10.99
N THR A 15 -6.71 4.57 -11.25
CA THR A 15 -7.90 5.15 -10.59
C THR A 15 -7.88 4.90 -9.08
N LEU A 16 -7.57 3.69 -8.65
CA LEU A 16 -7.44 3.36 -7.23
C LEU A 16 -6.29 4.15 -6.58
N ALA A 17 -5.13 4.21 -7.23
CA ALA A 17 -4.00 5.01 -6.74
C ALA A 17 -4.35 6.50 -6.64
N LEU A 18 -5.07 7.06 -7.62
CA LEU A 18 -5.52 8.44 -7.57
C LEU A 18 -6.46 8.69 -6.39
N GLY A 19 -7.42 7.79 -6.15
CA GLY A 19 -8.30 7.85 -4.99
C GLY A 19 -7.52 7.82 -3.67
N VAL A 20 -6.53 6.92 -3.56
CA VAL A 20 -5.64 6.81 -2.41
C VAL A 20 -4.83 8.10 -2.21
N ALA A 21 -4.26 8.67 -3.26
CA ALA A 21 -3.52 9.92 -3.20
C ALA A 21 -4.40 11.07 -2.72
N LEU A 22 -5.58 11.24 -3.32
CA LEU A 22 -6.52 12.29 -2.96
C LEU A 22 -6.97 12.18 -1.50
N LEU A 23 -7.33 10.98 -1.04
CA LEU A 23 -7.71 10.77 0.35
C LEU A 23 -6.54 11.04 1.29
N SER A 24 -5.34 10.57 0.96
CA SER A 24 -4.13 10.79 1.77
C SER A 24 -3.78 12.28 1.88
N VAL A 25 -3.90 13.04 0.80
CA VAL A 25 -3.71 14.49 0.80
C VAL A 25 -4.80 15.18 1.63
N ALA A 26 -6.06 14.76 1.51
CA ALA A 26 -7.15 15.30 2.32
C ALA A 26 -6.93 15.03 3.83
N VAL A 27 -6.46 13.84 4.20
CA VAL A 27 -6.09 13.48 5.58
C VAL A 27 -4.97 14.39 6.09
N LEU A 28 -3.93 14.64 5.28
CA LEU A 28 -2.80 15.52 5.67
C LEU A 28 -3.22 16.99 5.81
N VAL A 29 -3.88 17.54 4.80
CA VAL A 29 -4.14 18.98 4.71
C VAL A 29 -5.36 19.37 5.54
N ILE A 30 -6.46 18.63 5.40
CA ILE A 30 -7.74 18.96 6.04
C ILE A 30 -7.83 18.27 7.40
N GLY A 31 -7.46 16.99 7.47
CA GLY A 31 -7.49 16.23 8.72
C GLY A 31 -6.52 16.79 9.77
N TRP A 32 -5.23 16.77 9.46
CA TRP A 32 -4.20 17.29 10.37
C TRP A 32 -3.99 18.80 10.26
N GLY A 33 -3.91 19.35 9.05
CA GLY A 33 -3.65 20.78 8.85
C GLY A 33 -4.78 21.71 9.30
N ALA A 34 -6.05 21.31 9.11
CA ALA A 34 -7.22 22.08 9.56
C ALA A 34 -7.85 21.54 10.86
N GLY A 35 -7.30 20.46 11.43
CA GLY A 35 -7.77 19.86 12.69
C GLY A 35 -9.12 19.14 12.58
N LEU A 36 -9.52 18.69 11.38
CA LEU A 36 -10.79 17.99 11.18
C LEU A 36 -10.67 16.51 11.56
N GLU A 37 -11.02 16.19 12.82
CA GLU A 37 -10.87 14.83 13.37
C GLU A 37 -11.56 13.75 12.53
N VAL A 38 -12.73 14.03 11.95
CA VAL A 38 -13.51 13.05 11.16
C VAL A 38 -12.73 12.49 9.96
N LEU A 39 -11.77 13.26 9.41
CA LEU A 39 -10.93 12.81 8.31
C LEU A 39 -9.73 11.98 8.74
N VAL A 40 -9.30 12.08 10.00
CA VAL A 40 -8.19 11.27 10.54
C VAL A 40 -8.69 10.05 11.29
N ARG A 41 -9.90 10.12 11.87
CA ARG A 41 -10.55 9.04 12.62
C ARG A 41 -12.04 8.98 12.28
N VAL A 42 -12.52 7.79 11.93
CA VAL A 42 -13.94 7.56 11.58
C VAL A 42 -14.85 7.73 12.81
N LYS A 43 -14.35 7.38 13.99
CA LYS A 43 -15.01 7.55 15.30
C LYS A 43 -13.97 7.98 16.33
N ALA A 44 -14.40 8.71 17.36
CA ALA A 44 -13.51 9.21 18.41
C ALA A 44 -12.74 8.11 19.16
N THR A 45 -13.28 6.90 19.21
CA THR A 45 -12.66 5.73 19.86
C THR A 45 -11.70 4.95 18.96
N TYR A 46 -11.58 5.31 17.68
CA TYR A 46 -10.71 4.61 16.73
C TYR A 46 -9.37 5.32 16.59
N ALA A 47 -8.32 4.54 16.37
CA ALA A 47 -6.98 5.05 16.08
C ALA A 47 -7.02 6.00 14.87
N ALA A 48 -6.32 7.12 14.99
CA ALA A 48 -6.20 8.09 13.91
C ALA A 48 -5.16 7.64 12.87
N MET A 49 -5.41 7.97 11.60
CA MET A 49 -4.39 7.86 10.56
C MET A 49 -3.33 8.95 10.74
N VAL A 50 -2.16 8.57 11.24
CA VAL A 50 -1.07 9.53 11.51
C VAL A 50 -0.47 10.12 10.22
N PRO A 51 0.10 11.35 10.28
CA PRO A 51 0.61 12.05 9.11
C PRO A 51 1.62 11.24 8.28
N THR A 52 2.60 10.57 8.91
CA THR A 52 3.61 9.78 8.20
C THR A 52 2.98 8.63 7.40
N THR A 53 1.91 8.02 7.92
CA THR A 53 1.17 6.96 7.22
C THR A 53 0.49 7.53 5.97
N ALA A 54 -0.15 8.70 6.08
CA ALA A 54 -0.75 9.39 4.95
C ALA A 54 0.27 9.82 3.91
N ALA A 55 1.42 10.34 4.34
CA ALA A 55 2.53 10.66 3.44
C ALA A 55 3.03 9.42 2.69
N CYS A 56 3.18 8.28 3.37
CA CYS A 56 3.59 7.03 2.73
C CYS A 56 2.60 6.56 1.66
N PHE A 57 1.29 6.57 1.96
CA PHE A 57 0.27 6.22 0.96
C PHE A 57 0.28 7.17 -0.25
N CYS A 58 0.49 8.47 -0.03
CA CYS A 58 0.61 9.44 -1.10
C CYS A 58 1.82 9.13 -2.00
N LEU A 59 2.99 8.86 -1.40
CA LEU A 59 4.22 8.48 -2.13
C LEU A 59 4.05 7.17 -2.92
N ILE A 60 3.43 6.16 -2.31
CA ILE A 60 3.12 4.88 -2.99
C ILE A 60 2.17 5.11 -4.17
N ALA A 61 1.11 5.89 -3.98
CA ALA A 61 0.16 6.19 -5.04
C ALA A 61 0.83 6.93 -6.21
N ILE A 62 1.70 7.90 -5.91
CA ILE A 62 2.53 8.57 -6.92
C ILE A 62 3.41 7.55 -7.65
N ALA A 63 4.05 6.62 -6.93
CA ALA A 63 4.88 5.58 -7.51
C ALA A 63 4.09 4.67 -8.47
N VAL A 64 2.86 4.27 -8.10
CA VAL A 64 1.95 3.49 -8.97
C VAL A 64 1.61 4.25 -10.24
N ILE A 65 1.20 5.52 -10.12
CA ILE A 65 0.85 6.36 -11.28
C ILE A 65 2.07 6.51 -12.20
N GLN A 66 3.23 6.79 -11.62
CA GLN A 66 4.48 6.94 -12.37
C GLN A 66 4.89 5.64 -13.05
N ALA A 67 4.75 4.47 -12.41
CA ALA A 67 5.06 3.17 -12.98
C ALA A 67 4.29 2.91 -14.29
N HIS A 68 3.08 3.45 -14.41
CA HIS A 68 2.28 3.33 -15.62
C HIS A 68 2.51 4.45 -16.65
N MET A 69 3.07 5.59 -16.25
CA MET A 69 3.35 6.72 -17.16
C MET A 69 4.77 6.73 -17.71
N THR A 70 5.72 6.08 -17.04
CA THR A 70 7.13 6.14 -17.43
C THR A 70 7.50 5.09 -18.46
N ALA A 71 8.27 5.50 -19.46
CA ALA A 71 8.99 4.58 -20.33
C ALA A 71 10.01 3.77 -19.50
N ALA A 72 10.34 2.57 -19.97
CA ALA A 72 11.23 1.62 -19.27
C ALA A 72 12.56 2.23 -18.79
N ASN A 73 13.07 3.28 -19.43
CA ASN A 73 14.32 3.96 -19.03
C ASN A 73 14.19 4.93 -17.84
N ARG A 74 13.01 5.09 -17.22
CA ARG A 74 12.79 6.04 -16.11
C ARG A 74 12.35 5.39 -14.80
N VAL A 75 12.81 4.16 -14.53
CA VAL A 75 12.53 3.39 -13.29
C VAL A 75 12.89 4.17 -12.02
N TRP A 76 13.91 5.03 -12.07
CA TRP A 76 14.31 5.88 -10.94
C TRP A 76 13.16 6.77 -10.41
N ARG A 77 12.22 7.18 -11.27
CA ARG A 77 11.06 7.98 -10.83
C ARG A 77 10.18 7.20 -9.87
N VAL A 78 9.99 5.90 -10.11
CA VAL A 78 9.25 5.00 -9.21
C VAL A 78 10.06 4.71 -7.95
N ARG A 79 11.37 4.51 -8.08
CA ARG A 79 12.23 4.14 -6.93
C ARG A 79 12.39 5.22 -5.88
N ILE A 80 12.48 6.50 -6.27
CA ILE A 80 12.64 7.61 -5.31
C ILE A 80 11.51 7.66 -4.27
N PRO A 81 10.22 7.73 -4.65
CA PRO A 81 9.14 7.75 -3.66
C PRO A 81 9.08 6.46 -2.84
N LEU A 82 9.38 5.29 -3.42
CA LEU A 82 9.43 4.04 -2.67
C LEU A 82 10.58 4.02 -1.64
N LEU A 83 11.75 4.54 -2.00
CA LEU A 83 12.88 4.68 -1.08
C LEU A 83 12.54 5.62 0.09
N LEU A 84 11.83 6.72 -0.18
CA LEU A 84 11.35 7.61 0.87
C LEU A 84 10.37 6.88 1.80
N VAL A 85 9.47 6.05 1.28
CA VAL A 85 8.57 5.22 2.11
C VAL A 85 9.37 4.28 3.00
N VAL A 86 10.37 3.58 2.44
CA VAL A 86 11.24 2.67 3.20
C VAL A 86 11.97 3.42 4.33
N ILE A 87 12.50 4.62 4.05
CA ILE A 87 13.16 5.46 5.04
C ILE A 87 12.18 5.89 6.13
N LEU A 88 11.00 6.40 5.77
CA LEU A 88 9.99 6.86 6.74
C LEU A 88 9.52 5.72 7.65
N VAL A 89 9.23 4.56 7.08
CA VAL A 89 8.83 3.36 7.85
C VAL A 89 9.98 2.89 8.72
N GLY A 90 11.20 2.80 8.18
CA GLY A 90 12.40 2.36 8.92
C GLY A 90 12.71 3.27 10.11
N LEU A 91 12.72 4.59 9.89
CA LEU A 91 12.90 5.58 10.95
C LEU A 91 11.81 5.46 12.01
N ASN A 92 10.54 5.33 11.60
CA ASN A 92 9.45 5.17 12.55
C ASN A 92 9.62 3.90 13.41
N MET A 93 10.01 2.76 12.82
CA MET A 93 10.24 1.52 13.58
C MET A 93 11.37 1.66 14.59
N VAL A 94 12.48 2.29 14.22
CA VAL A 94 13.62 2.52 15.13
C VAL A 94 13.21 3.45 16.28
N ILE A 95 12.52 4.55 15.99
CA ILE A 95 12.10 5.52 17.00
C ILE A 95 11.09 4.90 17.97
N VAL A 96 10.13 4.11 17.47
CA VAL A 96 9.15 3.40 18.32
C VAL A 96 9.85 2.44 19.28
N THR A 97 10.94 1.78 18.86
CA THR A 97 11.70 0.88 19.75
C THR A 97 12.47 1.59 20.85
N GLU A 98 12.92 2.83 20.63
CA GLU A 98 13.72 3.58 21.60
C GLU A 98 12.88 4.46 22.53
N ASN A 99 11.88 5.17 22.00
CA ASN A 99 11.16 6.22 22.73
C ASN A 99 9.71 5.85 23.06
N GLY A 100 9.20 4.72 22.56
CA GLY A 100 7.80 4.30 22.71
C GLY A 100 6.78 5.17 21.94
N SER A 101 7.17 6.38 21.52
CA SER A 101 6.39 7.28 20.67
C SER A 101 6.96 7.30 19.25
N GLY A 102 6.11 7.21 18.22
CA GLY A 102 6.55 7.17 16.82
C GLY A 102 7.09 8.49 16.25
N LEU A 103 7.54 8.47 15.00
CA LEU A 103 8.11 9.62 14.29
C LEU A 103 7.17 10.84 14.29
N ASP A 104 5.86 10.59 14.17
CA ASP A 104 4.85 11.65 14.18
C ASP A 104 4.79 12.41 15.52
N ALA A 105 5.06 11.75 16.64
CA ALA A 105 5.08 12.40 17.95
C ALA A 105 6.23 13.40 18.05
N LEU A 106 7.37 13.07 17.44
CA LEU A 106 8.56 13.91 17.44
C LEU A 106 8.41 15.12 16.49
N LEU A 107 7.78 14.92 15.34
CA LEU A 107 7.61 15.97 14.33
C LEU A 107 6.43 16.91 14.62
N PHE A 108 5.32 16.39 15.16
CA PHE A 108 4.06 17.13 15.32
C PHE A 108 3.63 17.35 16.78
N GLY A 109 4.32 16.74 17.75
CA GLY A 109 4.23 17.04 19.19
C GLY A 109 2.96 16.57 19.91
N LYS A 110 1.77 16.63 19.29
CA LYS A 110 0.48 16.31 19.93
C LYS A 110 -0.25 15.19 19.19
N LEU A 111 0.04 13.95 19.56
CA LEU A 111 -0.79 12.78 19.23
C LEU A 111 -1.58 12.36 20.46
N SER A 112 -2.79 11.82 20.26
CA SER A 112 -3.51 11.22 21.38
C SER A 112 -2.77 9.95 21.83
N PRO A 113 -2.81 9.58 23.12
CA PRO A 113 -2.26 8.31 23.58
C PRO A 113 -2.86 7.15 22.77
N GLY A 114 -2.01 6.31 22.18
CA GLY A 114 -2.42 5.21 21.30
C GLY A 114 -2.47 5.54 19.81
N ASP A 115 -2.38 6.82 19.41
CA ASP A 115 -2.22 7.18 18.00
C ASP A 115 -0.77 6.98 17.57
N GLY A 116 -0.57 6.20 16.50
CA GLY A 116 0.74 5.88 15.98
C GLY A 116 0.65 5.04 14.71
N MET A 117 1.77 4.87 14.01
CA MET A 117 1.85 3.89 12.94
C MET A 117 2.09 2.51 13.56
N ALA A 118 1.06 1.65 13.50
CA ALA A 118 1.17 0.26 13.93
C ALA A 118 2.29 -0.49 13.18
N ARG A 119 2.91 -1.49 13.84
CA ARG A 119 3.96 -2.32 13.24
C ARG A 119 3.49 -3.02 11.97
N GLY A 120 2.28 -3.58 12.01
CA GLY A 120 1.63 -4.22 10.87
C GLY A 120 1.37 -3.24 9.72
N THR A 121 1.03 -1.98 10.01
CA THR A 121 0.91 -0.92 8.99
C THR A 121 2.25 -0.69 8.29
N GLY A 122 3.35 -0.57 9.02
CA GLY A 122 4.68 -0.40 8.41
C GLY A 122 5.07 -1.57 7.52
N VAL A 123 4.87 -2.81 7.97
CA VAL A 123 5.09 -4.01 7.15
C VAL A 123 4.20 -4.02 5.91
N GLY A 124 2.93 -3.64 6.04
CA GLY A 124 2.01 -3.48 4.92
C GLY A 124 2.48 -2.45 3.89
N LEU A 125 2.97 -1.29 4.34
CA LEU A 125 3.53 -0.25 3.46
C LEU A 125 4.74 -0.77 2.69
N LEU A 126 5.65 -1.50 3.35
CA LEU A 126 6.80 -2.12 2.70
C LEU A 126 6.39 -3.22 1.70
N ALA A 127 5.38 -4.02 2.03
CA ALA A 127 4.83 -5.03 1.14
C ALA A 127 4.22 -4.42 -0.12
N VAL A 128 3.43 -3.34 0.02
CA VAL A 128 2.91 -2.59 -1.13
C VAL A 128 4.06 -1.99 -1.94
N ALA A 129 5.04 -1.35 -1.30
CA ALA A 129 6.18 -0.77 -1.98
C ALA A 129 6.95 -1.81 -2.81
N TYR A 130 7.13 -3.02 -2.26
CA TYR A 130 7.70 -4.16 -2.99
C TYR A 130 6.87 -4.52 -4.22
N CYS A 131 5.54 -4.66 -4.09
CA CYS A 131 4.66 -4.95 -5.21
C CYS A 131 4.73 -3.86 -6.31
N VAL A 132 4.81 -2.58 -5.92
CA VAL A 132 4.93 -1.46 -6.87
C VAL A 132 6.27 -1.44 -7.59
N GLU A 133 7.38 -1.74 -6.91
CA GLU A 133 8.71 -1.89 -7.56
C GLU A 133 8.72 -3.03 -8.58
N CYS A 134 7.85 -4.04 -8.42
CA CYS A 134 7.72 -5.13 -9.36
C CYS A 134 6.94 -4.75 -10.64
N LEU A 135 6.07 -3.73 -10.61
CA LEU A 135 5.22 -3.35 -11.75
C LEU A 135 5.98 -3.03 -13.05
N PRO A 136 7.12 -2.31 -13.04
CA PRO A 136 7.87 -2.02 -14.27
C PRO A 136 8.56 -3.25 -14.88
N HIS A 137 8.74 -4.32 -14.10
CA HIS A 137 9.50 -5.49 -14.51
C HIS A 137 8.56 -6.55 -15.10
N LYS A 138 8.72 -6.88 -16.38
CA LYS A 138 8.03 -8.03 -17.00
C LYS A 138 8.59 -9.33 -16.40
N ARG A 139 7.91 -9.90 -15.42
CA ARG A 139 8.32 -11.15 -14.76
C ARG A 139 7.51 -12.33 -15.29
N ALA A 140 8.14 -13.51 -15.33
CA ALA A 140 7.44 -14.74 -15.68
C ALA A 140 6.43 -15.10 -14.59
N ALA A 141 5.23 -15.53 -15.01
CA ALA A 141 4.10 -15.88 -14.14
C ALA A 141 4.47 -16.85 -13.00
N LYS A 142 5.33 -17.84 -13.29
CA LYS A 142 5.78 -18.85 -12.30
C LYS A 142 6.59 -18.27 -11.14
N SER A 143 7.03 -17.03 -11.23
CA SER A 143 7.86 -16.34 -10.23
C SER A 143 7.21 -15.08 -9.65
N ASP A 144 5.90 -14.89 -9.86
CA ASP A 144 5.20 -13.67 -9.45
C ASP A 144 4.89 -13.64 -7.94
N MET A 145 5.93 -13.48 -7.14
CA MET A 145 5.82 -13.29 -5.69
C MET A 145 5.09 -11.99 -5.35
N SER A 146 5.11 -10.98 -6.22
CA SER A 146 4.33 -9.75 -6.02
C SER A 146 2.83 -10.01 -6.00
N GLY A 147 2.32 -10.88 -6.88
CA GLY A 147 0.92 -11.30 -6.86
C GLY A 147 0.53 -11.99 -5.55
N VAL A 148 1.37 -12.89 -5.04
CA VAL A 148 1.15 -13.58 -3.75
C VAL A 148 1.13 -12.59 -2.59
N VAL A 149 2.12 -11.69 -2.52
CA VAL A 149 2.18 -10.65 -1.49
C VAL A 149 0.97 -9.72 -1.57
N ALA A 150 0.53 -9.36 -2.78
CA ALA A 150 -0.66 -8.52 -2.97
C ALA A 150 -1.93 -9.21 -2.47
N LEU A 151 -2.10 -10.51 -2.75
CA LEU A 151 -3.25 -11.28 -2.28
C LEU A 151 -3.23 -11.44 -0.75
N MET A 152 -2.07 -11.73 -0.16
CA MET A 152 -1.92 -11.78 1.31
C MET A 152 -2.28 -10.44 1.95
N GLY A 153 -1.76 -9.34 1.39
CA GLY A 153 -2.08 -7.98 1.84
C GLY A 153 -3.56 -7.66 1.72
N LEU A 154 -4.21 -8.08 0.63
CA LEU A 154 -5.64 -7.92 0.42
C LEU A 154 -6.47 -8.64 1.48
N VAL A 155 -6.17 -9.92 1.74
CA VAL A 155 -6.84 -10.74 2.77
C VAL A 155 -6.66 -10.12 4.15
N MET A 156 -5.44 -9.67 4.47
CA MET A 156 -5.15 -9.01 5.75
C MET A 156 -5.90 -7.68 5.90
N ALA A 157 -5.89 -6.83 4.89
CA ALA A 157 -6.63 -5.56 4.92
C ALA A 157 -8.14 -5.78 5.11
N PHE A 158 -8.70 -6.79 4.42
CA PHE A 158 -10.09 -7.18 4.58
C PHE A 158 -10.39 -7.72 5.98
N ALA A 159 -9.51 -8.57 6.53
CA ALA A 159 -9.65 -9.09 7.88
C ALA A 159 -9.62 -7.97 8.94
N ILE A 160 -8.76 -6.96 8.78
CA ILE A 160 -8.71 -5.78 9.67
C ILE A 160 -10.02 -5.00 9.61
N ILE A 161 -10.55 -4.74 8.41
CA ILE A 161 -11.84 -4.04 8.22
C ILE A 161 -13.00 -4.82 8.85
N LEU A 162 -13.05 -6.13 8.64
CA LEU A 162 -14.05 -6.99 9.27
C LEU A 162 -13.92 -6.98 10.80
N GLY A 163 -12.69 -7.06 11.33
CA GLY A 163 -12.42 -6.97 12.77
C GLY A 163 -13.01 -5.71 13.39
N HIS A 164 -12.82 -4.55 12.74
CA HIS A 164 -13.42 -3.28 13.17
C HIS A 164 -14.95 -3.19 13.03
N SER A 165 -15.58 -4.11 12.29
CA SER A 165 -17.03 -4.11 12.05
C SER A 165 -17.80 -4.84 13.15
N PHE A 166 -17.18 -5.81 13.82
CA PHE A 166 -17.84 -6.61 14.87
C PHE A 166 -17.66 -6.02 16.27
N ASP A 167 -16.53 -5.37 16.55
CA ASP A 167 -16.35 -4.65 17.81
C ASP A 167 -15.20 -3.63 17.69
N ALA A 168 -15.41 -2.46 18.29
CA ALA A 168 -14.46 -1.35 18.32
C ALA A 168 -13.11 -1.74 18.94
N VAL A 169 -13.12 -2.70 19.87
CA VAL A 169 -11.96 -3.18 20.63
C VAL A 169 -11.34 -4.44 19.99
N SER A 170 -12.00 -5.06 19.02
CA SER A 170 -11.49 -6.32 18.46
C SER A 170 -10.22 -6.16 17.63
N GLY A 171 -9.98 -4.98 17.05
CA GLY A 171 -8.72 -4.64 16.38
C GLY A 171 -7.51 -4.52 17.33
N SER A 172 -7.74 -4.13 18.59
CA SER A 172 -6.67 -4.03 19.60
C SER A 172 -6.29 -5.38 20.22
N MET A 173 -7.01 -6.47 19.92
CA MET A 173 -6.65 -7.81 20.38
C MET A 173 -5.42 -8.39 19.67
N VAL A 174 -5.01 -7.82 18.53
CA VAL A 174 -3.77 -8.21 17.84
C VAL A 174 -2.74 -7.09 17.99
N PRO A 175 -1.70 -7.25 18.84
CA PRO A 175 -0.74 -6.18 19.15
C PRO A 175 -0.03 -5.56 17.94
N TRP A 176 -0.04 -6.25 16.80
CA TRP A 176 0.57 -5.77 15.56
C TRP A 176 -0.26 -4.71 14.83
N PHE A 177 -1.57 -4.64 15.08
CA PHE A 177 -2.52 -3.76 14.36
C PHE A 177 -3.31 -2.83 15.29
N GLU A 178 -2.96 -2.76 16.57
CA GLU A 178 -3.68 -1.98 17.59
C GLU A 178 -3.86 -0.50 17.20
N GLN A 179 -2.87 0.09 16.52
CA GLN A 179 -2.87 1.49 16.09
C GLN A 179 -3.28 1.67 14.62
N THR A 180 -3.77 0.62 13.95
CA THR A 180 -4.16 0.70 12.55
C THR A 180 -5.55 1.32 12.45
N SER A 181 -5.65 2.47 11.76
CA SER A 181 -6.95 3.10 11.51
C SER A 181 -7.75 2.37 10.43
N VAL A 182 -9.09 2.45 10.51
CA VAL A 182 -9.99 1.91 9.47
C VAL A 182 -9.71 2.51 8.10
N LEU A 183 -9.36 3.81 8.06
CA LEU A 183 -8.95 4.49 6.83
C LEU A 183 -7.68 3.87 6.24
N THR A 184 -6.67 3.60 7.07
CA THR A 184 -5.43 2.92 6.66
C THR A 184 -5.71 1.55 6.05
N ALA A 185 -6.55 0.75 6.71
CA ALA A 185 -6.94 -0.56 6.21
C ALA A 185 -7.70 -0.46 4.87
N SER A 186 -8.56 0.55 4.71
CA SER A 186 -9.32 0.80 3.48
C SER A 186 -8.42 1.20 2.32
N LEU A 187 -7.39 2.03 2.57
CA LEU A 187 -6.39 2.41 1.58
C LEU A 187 -5.52 1.22 1.17
N PHE A 188 -5.13 0.36 2.12
CA PHE A 188 -4.47 -0.90 1.80
C PHE A 188 -5.35 -1.81 0.95
N LEU A 189 -6.62 -1.96 1.31
CA LEU A 189 -7.56 -2.77 0.55
C LEU A 189 -7.63 -2.27 -0.90
N ALA A 190 -7.74 -0.95 -1.12
CA ALA A 190 -7.75 -0.35 -2.45
C ALA A 190 -6.46 -0.63 -3.24
N LEU A 191 -5.29 -0.40 -2.63
CA LEU A 191 -3.99 -0.61 -3.30
C LEU A 191 -3.74 -2.08 -3.60
N PHE A 192 -3.93 -2.97 -2.63
CA PHE A 192 -3.76 -4.40 -2.83
C PHE A 192 -4.77 -4.99 -3.81
N THR A 193 -6.01 -4.46 -3.87
CA THR A 193 -6.98 -4.86 -4.90
C THR A 193 -6.43 -4.52 -6.28
N GLY A 194 -5.93 -3.31 -6.49
CA GLY A 194 -5.33 -2.92 -7.78
C GLY A 194 -4.11 -3.78 -8.14
N LEU A 195 -3.25 -4.06 -7.15
CA LEU A 195 -2.01 -4.83 -7.35
C LEU A 195 -2.25 -6.33 -7.55
N ALA A 196 -3.33 -6.88 -6.99
CA ALA A 196 -3.70 -8.29 -7.14
C ALA A 196 -4.26 -8.64 -8.52
N ILE A 197 -4.59 -7.64 -9.36
CA ILE A 197 -5.06 -7.88 -10.73
C ILE A 197 -3.89 -8.45 -11.56
N PRO A 198 -3.98 -9.72 -12.00
CA PRO A 198 -2.89 -10.38 -12.73
C PRO A 198 -2.65 -9.73 -14.09
N ASP A 199 -1.40 -9.81 -14.56
CA ASP A 199 -1.03 -9.39 -15.89
C ASP A 199 -1.62 -10.34 -16.95
N ALA A 200 -2.11 -9.83 -18.08
CA ALA A 200 -2.69 -10.68 -19.13
C ALA A 200 -1.67 -11.67 -19.72
N SER A 201 -0.38 -11.37 -19.62
CA SER A 201 0.71 -12.25 -20.00
C SER A 201 0.79 -13.53 -19.16
N VAL A 202 0.24 -13.54 -17.95
CA VAL A 202 0.16 -14.74 -17.10
C VAL A 202 -0.72 -15.82 -17.73
N PHE A 203 -1.76 -15.41 -18.46
CA PHE A 203 -2.71 -16.33 -19.10
C PHE A 203 -2.35 -16.67 -20.54
N ALA A 204 -1.32 -16.03 -21.10
CA ALA A 204 -0.77 -16.47 -22.36
C ALA A 204 -0.10 -17.84 -22.12
N LEU A 205 -0.82 -18.92 -22.44
CA LEU A 205 -0.24 -20.25 -22.50
C LEU A 205 0.98 -20.15 -23.40
N ASP A 206 2.17 -20.29 -22.81
CA ASP A 206 3.44 -20.31 -23.53
C ASP A 206 3.26 -21.35 -24.65
N PRO A 207 3.20 -20.94 -25.93
CA PRO A 207 3.03 -21.92 -27.00
C PRO A 207 4.22 -22.84 -26.85
N LYS A 208 3.94 -24.12 -26.53
CA LYS A 208 4.98 -25.15 -26.36
C LYS A 208 6.00 -24.90 -27.47
N PRO A 209 7.29 -24.64 -27.16
CA PRO A 209 8.27 -24.57 -28.21
C PRO A 209 8.11 -25.87 -28.98
N GLU A 210 7.72 -25.78 -30.26
CA GLU A 210 7.72 -26.93 -31.14
C GLU A 210 9.14 -27.46 -31.07
N ARG A 211 9.29 -28.47 -30.23
CA ARG A 211 10.53 -29.21 -30.07
C ARG A 211 10.70 -29.78 -31.46
N ASN A 212 11.61 -29.19 -32.23
CA ASN A 212 12.05 -29.72 -33.51
C ASN A 212 12.42 -31.19 -33.28
N GLN A 213 11.45 -32.09 -33.49
CA GLN A 213 11.61 -33.53 -33.46
C GLN A 213 12.36 -34.03 -34.71
N ASN A 214 12.86 -33.10 -35.52
CA ASN A 214 13.66 -33.37 -36.72
C ASN A 214 15.15 -33.12 -36.47
N ARG A 215 15.73 -33.78 -35.47
CA ARG A 215 17.18 -34.04 -35.44
C ARG A 215 17.41 -35.53 -35.22
N PHE A 216 17.46 -36.20 -36.38
CA PHE A 216 18.08 -37.48 -36.75
C PHE A 216 17.66 -38.73 -35.98
#